data_AF-A0A9D6TLL4-F1
#
_entry.id   AF-A0A9D6TLL4-F1
#
_cell.length_a   1.000
_cell.length_b   1.000
_cell.length_c   1.000
_cell.angle_alpha   90.00
_cell.angle_beta   90.00
_cell.angle_gamma   90.00
#
_symmetry.space_group_name_H-M   'P 1'
#
loop_
_entity.id
_entity.type
_entity.pdbx_description
1 polymer ?
#
loop_
_entity_poly.entity_id
_entity_poly.type
_entity_poly.pdbx_seq_one_letter_code
_entity_poly.pdbx_strand_id
1 'polypeptide(L)'
;MEAVPPPPVPAARQGHRFWFPLSVGIVAALALGAIELRPELERGPQFWLRFAVVLLALVLSLVWFVFLSRLPWRVRLLTVAVLAAVGLGLTLALRVDGTVDGRSIPRLAWKWSAHPERVFSPRSTPPRAETAPPPALLKDVPQFFGPRRDGVVTGVGLARDWTKSPPRELWRQPIGTGWSAFAVVGDRAYTQEQRGEEEWVSCYDVLSGRLLWSHARRARFFQWQAGEGPHATPTVDRGRVFAYGATGILDCLDAATGAPVWSRAVLEENKLENLEWGASSSPLLVADLVIVTGGQTAGPTVLAYDRQTGEPKWRSGTDRASYSSPIAATLAGTSVVLSFNAATLTAHDLATGTVLLSHRWGSDKAPKAAQPIAVGGDRIFVTSGYGMGCELLQITAGAGGKLSAESIWKNIRLKAQFNSVAMRNGFFYGLDDGFLACVEIATGTRRWKGGLYGSGQTLLADDLILVQTERGPVVLAEANPESFRELGRIAALSSKTWNHPTLAGRYLLVRNDREAVCYELPVAGATSAANQRVFSKQVFPVILSAAKNPLGHPRLTKASLLPLDSSRRSDDNQV
;
A
#
# COMPACT_ATOMS: atom_id res chain seq x y z
N MET A 1 19.05 95.31 -26.23
CA MET A 1 19.30 94.17 -25.32
C MET A 1 18.10 93.25 -25.44
N GLU A 2 18.27 92.07 -26.02
CA GLU A 2 17.27 90.99 -25.94
C GLU A 2 17.73 89.97 -24.90
N ALA A 3 16.80 89.47 -24.09
CA ALA A 3 17.10 88.49 -23.05
C ALA A 3 17.03 87.07 -23.62
N VAL A 4 18.17 86.37 -23.63
CA VAL A 4 18.24 84.97 -24.06
C VAL A 4 17.44 84.11 -23.08
N PRO A 5 16.48 83.28 -23.54
CA PRO A 5 15.72 82.40 -22.65
C PRO A 5 16.62 81.29 -22.07
N PRO A 6 16.40 80.87 -20.81
CA PRO A 6 17.20 79.82 -20.19
C PRO A 6 17.00 78.46 -20.88
N PRO A 7 18.04 77.60 -20.93
CA PRO A 7 17.94 76.29 -21.56
C PRO A 7 16.95 75.38 -20.82
N PRO A 8 16.26 74.46 -21.54
CA PRO A 8 15.28 73.57 -20.94
C PRO A 8 15.94 72.61 -19.94
N VAL A 9 15.45 72.60 -18.70
CA VAL A 9 15.90 71.66 -17.66
C VAL A 9 15.62 70.23 -18.13
N PRO A 10 16.62 69.32 -18.16
CA PRO A 10 16.41 67.95 -18.60
C PRO A 10 15.46 67.24 -17.65
N ALA A 11 14.30 66.80 -18.17
CA ALA A 11 13.28 66.13 -17.38
C ALA A 11 13.88 64.87 -16.70
N ALA A 12 13.91 64.88 -15.37
CA ALA A 12 14.52 63.81 -14.59
C ALA A 12 13.87 62.46 -14.94
N ARG A 13 14.68 61.54 -15.51
CA ARG A 13 14.26 60.18 -15.87
C ARG A 13 13.87 59.41 -14.60
N GLN A 14 12.59 59.49 -14.22
CA GLN A 14 12.07 58.79 -13.04
C GLN A 14 12.09 57.28 -13.29
N GLY A 15 13.15 56.61 -12.82
CA GLY A 15 13.38 55.18 -13.02
C GLY A 15 12.19 54.31 -12.60
N HIS A 16 12.06 53.16 -13.27
CA HIS A 16 11.07 52.15 -12.93
C HIS A 16 11.23 51.69 -11.48
N ARG A 17 10.13 51.53 -10.75
CA ARG A 17 10.11 51.23 -9.31
C ARG A 17 10.40 49.75 -9.00
N PHE A 18 11.47 49.19 -9.57
CA PHE A 18 11.89 47.79 -9.42
C PHE A 18 12.23 47.40 -7.97
N TRP A 19 12.40 48.36 -7.06
CA TRP A 19 12.59 48.07 -5.63
C TRP A 19 11.40 47.30 -5.02
N PHE A 20 10.17 47.50 -5.51
CA PHE A 20 9.00 46.82 -4.95
C PHE A 20 9.00 45.29 -5.18
N PRO A 21 9.13 44.76 -6.42
CA PRO A 21 9.24 43.31 -6.62
C PRO A 21 10.52 42.73 -5.97
N LEU A 22 11.59 43.51 -5.83
CA LEU A 22 12.77 43.12 -5.05
C LEU A 22 12.44 42.94 -3.55
N SER A 23 11.75 43.90 -2.93
CA SER A 23 11.26 43.79 -1.54
C SER A 23 10.32 42.61 -1.34
N VAL A 24 9.39 42.38 -2.28
CA VAL A 24 8.49 41.21 -2.26
C VAL A 24 9.29 39.90 -2.33
N GLY A 25 10.30 39.81 -3.19
CA GLY A 25 11.20 38.66 -3.29
C GLY A 25 12.01 38.41 -2.01
N ILE A 26 12.53 39.46 -1.37
CA ILE A 26 13.27 39.37 -0.09
C ILE A 26 12.35 38.88 1.03
N VAL A 27 11.14 39.45 1.16
CA VAL A 27 10.17 39.00 2.17
C VAL A 27 9.73 37.55 1.94
N ALA A 28 9.54 37.14 0.69
CA ALA A 28 9.24 35.76 0.35
C ALA A 28 10.39 34.81 0.70
N ALA A 29 11.64 35.17 0.41
CA ALA A 29 12.81 34.38 0.76
C ALA A 29 12.97 34.22 2.29
N LEU A 30 12.78 35.30 3.06
CA LEU A 30 12.79 35.25 4.53
C LEU A 30 11.67 34.37 5.09
N ALA A 31 10.45 34.46 4.53
CA ALA A 31 9.32 33.62 4.93
C ALA A 31 9.56 32.13 4.60
N LEU A 32 10.16 31.82 3.44
CA LEU A 32 10.55 30.45 3.08
C LEU A 32 11.62 29.89 4.02
N GLY A 33 12.64 30.68 4.36
CA GLY A 33 13.65 30.29 5.35
C GLY A 33 13.05 30.06 6.74
N ALA A 34 12.12 30.92 7.17
CA ALA A 34 11.40 30.75 8.42
C ALA A 34 10.55 29.46 8.45
N ILE A 35 9.97 29.02 7.32
CA ILE A 35 9.22 27.75 7.23
C ILE A 35 10.17 26.53 7.30
N GLU A 36 11.38 26.61 6.74
CA GLU A 36 12.38 25.52 6.82
C GLU A 36 12.89 25.32 8.25
N LEU A 37 13.04 26.41 9.02
CA LEU A 37 13.51 26.40 10.41
C LEU A 37 12.47 25.89 11.44
N ARG A 38 11.33 25.34 10.99
CA ARG A 38 10.21 24.87 11.82
C ARG A 38 10.03 23.34 11.69
N PRO A 39 10.93 22.53 12.29
CA PRO A 39 10.89 21.06 12.19
C PRO A 39 9.62 20.42 12.78
N GLU A 40 8.88 21.15 13.62
CA GLU A 40 7.58 20.78 14.17
C GLU A 40 6.42 20.88 13.15
N LEU A 41 6.61 21.57 12.03
CA LEU A 41 5.64 21.57 10.93
C LEU A 41 5.82 20.32 10.05
N GLU A 42 4.75 19.58 9.82
CA GLU A 42 4.77 18.44 8.90
C GLU A 42 5.09 18.86 7.45
N ARG A 43 5.75 17.97 6.70
CA ARG A 43 6.19 18.19 5.31
C ARG A 43 5.07 18.63 4.35
N GLY A 44 3.85 18.15 4.54
CA GLY A 44 2.68 18.55 3.75
C GLY A 44 2.30 20.03 3.99
N PRO A 45 1.92 20.40 5.23
CA PRO A 45 1.74 21.80 5.63
C PRO A 45 2.93 22.71 5.27
N GLN A 46 4.18 22.28 5.47
CA GLN A 46 5.36 23.03 5.03
C GLN A 46 5.35 23.28 3.51
N PHE A 47 5.05 22.27 2.68
CA PHE A 47 4.96 22.43 1.22
C PHE A 47 3.87 23.44 0.84
N TRP A 48 2.66 23.32 1.41
CA TRP A 48 1.56 24.23 1.12
C TRP A 48 1.81 25.67 1.57
N LEU A 49 2.47 25.88 2.72
CA LEU A 49 2.92 27.19 3.17
C LEU A 49 3.96 27.80 2.22
N ARG A 50 4.95 27.02 1.77
CA ARG A 50 5.96 27.47 0.78
C ARG A 50 5.28 27.85 -0.54
N PHE A 51 4.36 27.03 -1.03
CA PHE A 51 3.58 27.31 -2.24
C PHE A 51 2.74 28.59 -2.10
N ALA A 52 2.05 28.78 -0.96
CA ALA A 52 1.27 29.99 -0.69
C ALA A 52 2.13 31.26 -0.64
N VAL A 53 3.33 31.21 -0.04
CA VAL A 53 4.29 32.33 -0.02
C VAL A 53 4.75 32.68 -1.43
N VAL A 54 5.11 31.69 -2.25
CA VAL A 54 5.52 31.92 -3.65
C VAL A 54 4.37 32.47 -4.50
N LEU A 55 3.16 31.91 -4.36
CA LEU A 55 1.97 32.38 -5.07
C LEU A 55 1.61 33.82 -4.70
N LEU A 56 1.64 34.16 -3.40
CA LEU A 56 1.41 35.53 -2.92
C LEU A 56 2.47 36.51 -3.46
N ALA A 57 3.74 36.12 -3.49
CA ALA A 57 4.82 36.92 -4.05
C ALA A 57 4.63 37.20 -5.56
N LEU A 58 4.20 36.18 -6.32
CA LEU A 58 3.85 36.32 -7.73
C LEU A 58 2.64 37.23 -7.94
N VAL A 59 1.58 37.09 -7.14
CA VAL A 59 0.38 37.94 -7.21
C VAL A 59 0.71 39.40 -6.86
N LEU A 60 1.48 39.66 -5.80
CA LEU A 60 1.90 41.02 -5.43
C LEU A 60 2.79 41.65 -6.52
N SER A 61 3.69 40.88 -7.12
CA SER A 61 4.53 41.33 -8.24
C SER A 61 3.71 41.60 -9.50
N LEU A 62 2.66 40.81 -9.78
CA LEU A 62 1.73 41.04 -10.89
C LEU A 62 0.86 42.30 -10.66
N VAL A 63 0.36 42.51 -9.44
CA VAL A 63 -0.38 43.73 -9.05
C VAL A 63 0.52 44.97 -9.22
N TRP A 64 1.77 44.92 -8.75
CA TRP A 64 2.74 45.99 -9.04
C TRP A 64 2.98 46.16 -10.54
N PHE A 65 3.11 45.08 -11.30
CA PHE A 65 3.36 45.14 -12.74
C PHE A 65 2.20 45.82 -13.48
N VAL A 66 0.95 45.47 -13.15
CA VAL A 66 -0.27 45.99 -13.78
C VAL A 66 -0.54 47.44 -13.39
N PHE A 67 -0.39 47.83 -12.12
CA PHE A 67 -0.78 49.16 -11.66
C PHE A 67 0.40 50.13 -11.48
N LEU A 68 1.54 49.67 -10.94
CA LEU A 68 2.59 50.53 -10.38
C LEU A 68 3.91 50.60 -11.19
N SER A 69 4.13 49.70 -12.15
CA SER A 69 5.37 49.57 -12.93
C SER A 69 5.78 50.79 -13.77
N ARG A 70 4.83 51.71 -14.03
CA ARG A 70 4.94 52.86 -14.95
C ARG A 70 5.23 52.48 -16.41
N LEU A 71 5.13 51.22 -16.79
CA LEU A 71 5.22 50.77 -18.18
C LEU A 71 4.03 51.28 -19.03
N PRO A 72 4.14 51.37 -20.37
CA PRO A 72 3.03 51.72 -21.25
C PRO A 72 1.86 50.74 -21.09
N TRP A 73 0.61 51.24 -21.09
CA TRP A 73 -0.57 50.40 -20.82
C TRP A 73 -0.67 49.19 -21.77
N ARG A 74 -0.32 49.37 -23.05
CA ARG A 74 -0.30 48.29 -24.06
C ARG A 74 0.61 47.13 -23.67
N VAL A 75 1.78 47.42 -23.08
CA VAL A 75 2.71 46.38 -22.58
C VAL A 75 2.09 45.64 -21.42
N ARG A 76 1.44 46.34 -20.48
CA ARG A 76 0.79 45.71 -19.32
C ARG A 76 -0.36 44.79 -19.75
N LEU A 77 -1.25 45.29 -20.61
CA LEU A 77 -2.36 44.54 -21.19
C LEU A 77 -1.86 43.31 -21.96
N LEU A 78 -0.83 43.46 -22.79
CA LEU A 78 -0.25 42.36 -23.56
C LEU A 78 0.35 41.28 -22.65
N THR A 79 1.14 41.64 -21.63
CA THR A 79 1.69 40.67 -20.69
C THR A 79 0.59 39.94 -19.90
N VAL A 80 -0.46 40.64 -19.44
CA VAL A 80 -1.60 40.00 -18.78
C VAL A 80 -2.35 39.08 -19.73
N ALA A 81 -2.58 39.49 -20.98
CA ALA A 81 -3.24 38.65 -21.98
C ALA A 81 -2.41 37.39 -22.33
N VAL A 82 -1.08 37.52 -22.44
CA VAL A 82 -0.17 36.38 -22.65
C VAL A 82 -0.17 35.44 -21.43
N LEU A 83 -0.11 35.97 -20.20
CA LEU A 83 -0.18 35.15 -18.98
C LEU A 83 -1.54 34.43 -18.85
N ALA A 84 -2.64 35.10 -19.20
CA ALA A 84 -3.98 34.50 -19.24
C ALA A 84 -4.10 33.43 -20.33
N ALA A 85 -3.55 33.68 -21.54
CA ALA A 85 -3.54 32.71 -22.63
C ALA A 85 -2.65 31.50 -22.35
N VAL A 86 -1.51 31.68 -21.68
CA VAL A 86 -0.66 30.58 -21.19
C VAL A 86 -1.36 29.81 -20.08
N GLY A 87 -1.98 30.48 -19.11
CA GLY A 87 -2.75 29.84 -18.05
C GLY A 87 -3.92 29.00 -18.58
N LEU A 88 -4.71 29.58 -19.50
CA LEU A 88 -5.79 28.88 -20.19
C LEU A 88 -5.27 27.74 -21.08
N GLY A 89 -4.17 27.96 -21.81
CA GLY A 89 -3.51 26.93 -22.60
C GLY A 89 -3.07 25.74 -21.75
N LEU A 90 -2.51 26.00 -20.55
CA LEU A 90 -2.13 24.96 -19.59
C LEU A 90 -3.34 24.23 -18.98
N THR A 91 -4.43 24.93 -18.62
CA THR A 91 -5.65 24.25 -18.12
C THR A 91 -6.41 23.50 -19.21
N LEU A 92 -6.28 23.90 -20.48
CA LEU A 92 -6.77 23.15 -21.63
C LEU A 92 -5.88 21.95 -21.94
N ALA A 93 -4.55 22.06 -21.80
CA ALA A 93 -3.58 21.02 -22.16
C ALA A 93 -3.30 19.97 -21.07
N LEU A 94 -3.43 20.31 -19.78
CA LEU A 94 -3.07 19.45 -18.66
C LEU A 94 -4.29 18.92 -17.89
N ARG A 95 -4.18 17.70 -17.36
CA ARG A 95 -5.03 17.11 -16.31
C ARG A 95 -4.20 16.80 -15.06
N VAL A 96 -4.89 16.62 -13.94
CA VAL A 96 -4.32 16.01 -12.73
C VAL A 96 -4.51 14.49 -12.83
N ASP A 97 -3.41 13.74 -12.71
CA ASP A 97 -3.30 12.28 -12.83
C ASP A 97 -3.01 11.66 -11.45
N GLY A 98 -3.87 11.97 -10.47
CA GLY A 98 -3.59 11.70 -9.05
C GLY A 98 -2.50 12.61 -8.47
N THR A 99 -1.85 12.17 -7.39
CA THR A 99 -0.69 12.85 -6.79
C THR A 99 0.64 12.11 -7.01
N VAL A 100 1.74 12.84 -6.84
CA VAL A 100 3.12 12.30 -6.91
C VAL A 100 3.49 11.50 -5.65
N ASP A 101 2.94 11.89 -4.50
CA ASP A 101 3.07 11.23 -3.21
C ASP A 101 1.82 11.48 -2.34
N GLY A 102 1.78 10.90 -1.14
CA GLY A 102 0.74 11.09 -0.12
C GLY A 102 0.71 12.48 0.53
N ARG A 103 1.40 13.50 -0.01
CA ARG A 103 1.39 14.89 0.49
C ARG A 103 0.49 15.81 -0.34
N SER A 104 -0.33 15.22 -1.21
CA SER A 104 -1.26 15.91 -2.11
C SER A 104 -0.61 16.79 -3.18
N ILE A 105 0.66 16.54 -3.54
CA ILE A 105 1.33 17.22 -4.66
C ILE A 105 0.73 16.69 -5.98
N PRO A 106 0.01 17.51 -6.79
CA PRO A 106 -0.69 17.02 -7.98
C PRO A 106 0.30 16.54 -9.06
N ARG A 107 0.05 15.36 -9.62
CA ARG A 107 0.77 14.83 -10.79
C ARG A 107 0.13 15.44 -12.04
N LEU A 108 0.85 16.28 -12.77
CA LEU A 108 0.34 16.86 -14.01
C LEU A 108 0.67 15.96 -15.20
N ALA A 109 -0.33 15.71 -16.06
CA ALA A 109 -0.18 14.95 -17.30
C ALA A 109 -0.88 15.68 -18.45
N TRP A 110 -0.35 15.57 -19.67
CA TRP A 110 -1.03 16.08 -20.87
C TRP A 110 -2.36 15.34 -21.08
N LYS A 111 -3.44 16.05 -21.45
CA LYS A 111 -4.75 15.40 -21.72
C LYS A 111 -4.70 14.42 -22.90
N TRP A 112 -3.81 14.66 -23.85
CA TRP A 112 -3.51 13.77 -24.97
C TRP A 112 -2.46 12.70 -24.66
N SER A 113 -1.92 12.62 -23.44
CA SER A 113 -1.17 11.41 -23.05
C SER A 113 -2.16 10.26 -22.88
N ALA A 114 -1.79 9.07 -23.33
CA ALA A 114 -2.64 7.90 -23.20
C ALA A 114 -3.00 7.67 -21.72
N HIS A 115 -4.28 7.47 -21.42
CA HIS A 115 -4.69 6.94 -20.12
C HIS A 115 -4.05 5.55 -19.92
N PRO A 116 -3.72 5.16 -18.67
CA PRO A 116 -3.48 3.76 -18.32
C PRO A 116 -4.70 2.85 -18.57
N GLU A 117 -5.89 3.42 -18.83
CA GLU A 117 -7.05 2.77 -19.44
C GLU A 117 -6.70 2.20 -20.84
N ARG A 118 -5.94 1.10 -20.87
CA ARG A 118 -6.12 0.09 -21.89
C ARG A 118 -7.13 -0.90 -21.34
N VAL A 119 -8.12 -1.26 -22.13
CA VAL A 119 -8.87 -2.50 -21.92
C VAL A 119 -7.90 -3.64 -22.17
N PHE A 120 -7.15 -4.01 -21.14
CA PHE A 120 -6.16 -5.07 -21.20
C PHE A 120 -6.88 -6.41 -21.33
N SER A 121 -7.06 -6.82 -22.59
CA SER A 121 -7.22 -8.23 -22.95
C SER A 121 -6.06 -8.99 -22.30
N PRO A 122 -6.32 -9.91 -21.35
CA PRO A 122 -5.25 -10.66 -20.71
C PRO A 122 -4.42 -11.36 -21.77
N ARG A 123 -3.09 -11.44 -21.60
CA ARG A 123 -2.30 -12.35 -22.43
C ARG A 123 -2.84 -13.76 -22.20
N SER A 124 -3.34 -14.37 -23.26
CA SER A 124 -3.80 -15.76 -23.29
C SER A 124 -2.60 -16.70 -23.23
N THR A 125 -1.90 -16.71 -22.09
CA THR A 125 -0.93 -17.74 -21.74
C THR A 125 -1.64 -19.08 -21.87
N PRO A 126 -1.11 -20.06 -22.62
CA PRO A 126 -1.76 -21.35 -22.80
C PRO A 126 -2.00 -22.01 -21.42
N PRO A 127 -3.05 -22.84 -21.28
CA PRO A 127 -3.37 -23.45 -20.00
C PRO A 127 -2.17 -24.19 -19.40
N ARG A 128 -1.88 -23.90 -18.13
CA ARG A 128 -1.10 -24.81 -17.29
C ARG A 128 -1.82 -26.16 -17.32
N ALA A 129 -1.12 -27.22 -17.71
CA ALA A 129 -1.70 -28.56 -17.80
C ALA A 129 -2.36 -28.94 -16.47
N GLU A 130 -3.59 -29.42 -16.55
CA GLU A 130 -4.61 -29.40 -15.47
C GLU A 130 -4.37 -30.42 -14.33
N THR A 131 -3.16 -30.97 -14.26
CA THR A 131 -2.78 -32.12 -13.42
C THR A 131 -1.57 -31.86 -12.52
N ALA A 132 -0.95 -30.66 -12.58
CA ALA A 132 0.11 -30.27 -11.66
C ALA A 132 -0.50 -29.63 -10.40
N PRO A 133 -0.42 -30.24 -9.20
CA PRO A 133 -0.95 -29.64 -7.97
C PRO A 133 -0.25 -28.30 -7.64
N PRO A 134 -0.82 -27.48 -6.74
CA PRO A 134 -0.10 -26.34 -6.18
C PRO A 134 1.23 -26.81 -5.56
N PRO A 135 2.36 -26.14 -5.81
CA PRO A 135 3.59 -26.42 -5.08
C PRO A 135 3.33 -26.27 -3.59
N ALA A 136 3.86 -27.18 -2.76
CA ALA A 136 3.75 -27.18 -1.29
C ALA A 136 4.52 -26.03 -0.59
N LEU A 137 4.66 -24.90 -1.28
CA LEU A 137 5.36 -23.67 -0.92
C LEU A 137 4.42 -22.45 -0.91
N LEU A 138 3.21 -22.59 -1.46
CA LEU A 138 2.14 -21.62 -1.29
C LEU A 138 1.55 -21.74 0.13
N LYS A 139 1.18 -20.61 0.72
CA LYS A 139 0.40 -20.54 1.96
C LYS A 139 -0.73 -19.55 1.75
N ASP A 140 -1.90 -19.86 2.28
CA ASP A 140 -3.07 -19.01 2.17
C ASP A 140 -2.89 -17.70 2.95
N VAL A 141 -3.26 -16.61 2.30
CA VAL A 141 -3.39 -15.27 2.87
C VAL A 141 -4.80 -14.79 2.48
N PRO A 142 -5.86 -15.32 3.09
CA PRO A 142 -7.24 -15.22 2.58
C PRO A 142 -7.83 -13.81 2.65
N GLN A 143 -7.13 -12.83 3.20
CA GLN A 143 -7.68 -11.51 3.54
C GLN A 143 -6.61 -10.42 3.60
N PHE A 144 -7.08 -9.18 3.77
CA PHE A 144 -6.27 -7.98 3.98
C PHE A 144 -5.23 -8.12 5.11
N PHE A 145 -4.06 -7.50 4.90
CA PHE A 145 -2.99 -7.32 5.90
C PHE A 145 -2.50 -8.63 6.57
N GLY A 146 -2.37 -9.69 5.77
CA GLY A 146 -1.83 -10.98 6.22
C GLY A 146 -2.89 -11.94 6.78
N PRO A 147 -2.53 -13.20 7.09
CA PRO A 147 -3.51 -14.23 7.46
C PRO A 147 -4.42 -13.88 8.64
N ARG A 148 -3.96 -13.02 9.56
CA ARG A 148 -4.70 -12.56 10.75
C ARG A 148 -5.07 -11.08 10.76
N ARG A 149 -4.90 -10.34 9.64
CA ARG A 149 -5.08 -8.87 9.56
C ARG A 149 -4.16 -8.07 10.50
N ASP A 150 -3.00 -8.62 10.86
CA ASP A 150 -2.05 -8.06 11.83
C ASP A 150 -0.70 -7.65 11.21
N GLY A 151 -0.55 -7.82 9.90
CA GLY A 151 0.68 -7.51 9.16
C GLY A 151 1.78 -8.53 9.29
N VAL A 152 1.51 -9.72 9.86
CA VAL A 152 2.55 -10.71 10.21
C VAL A 152 2.36 -12.05 9.50
N VAL A 153 3.38 -12.46 8.75
CA VAL A 153 3.52 -13.80 8.15
C VAL A 153 4.67 -14.55 8.84
N THR A 154 4.49 -15.86 9.07
CA THR A 154 5.46 -16.68 9.83
C THR A 154 5.80 -18.01 9.14
N GLY A 155 6.97 -18.54 9.49
CA GLY A 155 7.53 -19.79 8.97
C GLY A 155 7.82 -19.72 7.46
N VAL A 156 8.40 -18.61 6.99
CA VAL A 156 8.82 -18.42 5.59
C VAL A 156 10.33 -18.61 5.44
N GLY A 157 11.12 -18.08 6.38
CA GLY A 157 12.57 -18.24 6.39
C GLY A 157 13.26 -17.58 5.20
N LEU A 158 12.91 -16.33 4.87
CA LEU A 158 13.48 -15.61 3.73
C LEU A 158 15.00 -15.46 3.82
N ALA A 159 15.70 -15.52 2.68
CA ALA A 159 17.13 -15.25 2.64
C ALA A 159 17.39 -13.74 2.77
N ARG A 160 18.32 -13.36 3.66
CA ARG A 160 18.64 -11.97 3.96
C ARG A 160 19.40 -11.22 2.85
N ASP A 161 20.22 -11.90 2.07
CA ASP A 161 21.10 -11.27 1.08
C ASP A 161 20.51 -11.36 -0.35
N TRP A 162 19.81 -10.30 -0.77
CA TRP A 162 19.28 -10.17 -2.13
C TRP A 162 20.34 -9.77 -3.17
N THR A 163 21.58 -9.46 -2.77
CA THR A 163 22.69 -9.24 -3.71
C THR A 163 23.23 -10.60 -4.20
N LYS A 164 23.39 -11.55 -3.27
CA LYS A 164 23.80 -12.93 -3.56
C LYS A 164 22.67 -13.82 -4.08
N SER A 165 21.42 -13.54 -3.70
CA SER A 165 20.24 -14.31 -4.09
C SER A 165 19.06 -13.38 -4.36
N PRO A 166 19.00 -12.70 -5.51
CA PRO A 166 17.93 -11.76 -5.81
C PRO A 166 16.56 -12.45 -5.94
N PRO A 167 15.46 -11.79 -5.54
CA PRO A 167 14.09 -12.20 -5.87
C PRO A 167 13.90 -12.42 -7.37
N ARG A 168 13.21 -13.50 -7.75
CA ARG A 168 12.99 -13.88 -9.14
C ARG A 168 11.59 -13.51 -9.59
N GLU A 169 11.48 -12.58 -10.54
CA GLU A 169 10.20 -12.26 -11.19
C GLU A 169 9.65 -13.52 -11.88
N LEU A 170 8.40 -13.86 -11.59
CA LEU A 170 7.68 -14.99 -12.22
C LEU A 170 6.86 -14.51 -13.41
N TRP A 171 6.14 -13.41 -13.20
CA TRP A 171 5.27 -12.79 -14.17
C TRP A 171 5.02 -11.33 -13.78
N ARG A 172 4.71 -10.53 -14.80
CA ARG A 172 4.24 -9.15 -14.73
C ARG A 172 3.07 -9.01 -15.69
N GLN A 173 1.96 -8.51 -15.19
CA GLN A 173 0.71 -8.34 -15.94
C GLN A 173 0.23 -6.90 -15.80
N PRO A 174 -0.33 -6.29 -16.85
CA PRO A 174 -1.06 -5.04 -16.69
C PRO A 174 -2.35 -5.28 -15.90
N ILE A 175 -2.74 -4.31 -15.08
CA ILE A 175 -3.95 -4.35 -14.26
C ILE A 175 -4.61 -2.96 -14.22
N GLY A 176 -5.91 -2.92 -13.96
CA GLY A 176 -6.67 -1.67 -13.79
C GLY A 176 -6.28 -0.88 -12.55
N THR A 177 -6.82 0.32 -12.44
CA THR A 177 -6.58 1.25 -11.32
C THR A 177 -7.15 0.70 -9.99
N GLY A 178 -6.68 1.20 -8.85
CA GLY A 178 -7.16 0.79 -7.51
C GLY A 178 -6.06 0.42 -6.52
N TRP A 179 -6.40 0.52 -5.22
CA TRP A 179 -5.46 0.36 -4.09
C TRP A 179 -5.61 -0.97 -3.33
N SER A 180 -6.50 -1.84 -3.80
CA SER A 180 -6.65 -3.24 -3.37
C SER A 180 -5.31 -4.00 -3.33
N ALA A 181 -5.09 -4.83 -2.30
CA ALA A 181 -4.01 -5.82 -2.25
C ALA A 181 -4.46 -7.13 -2.93
N PHE A 182 -3.70 -8.22 -2.75
CA PHE A 182 -4.15 -9.57 -3.11
C PHE A 182 -4.55 -10.36 -1.87
N ALA A 183 -5.70 -11.03 -1.91
CA ALA A 183 -5.94 -12.22 -1.10
C ALA A 183 -5.50 -13.46 -1.89
N VAL A 184 -4.93 -14.47 -1.24
CA VAL A 184 -4.46 -15.71 -1.88
C VAL A 184 -5.04 -16.92 -1.15
N VAL A 185 -5.62 -17.85 -1.90
CA VAL A 185 -6.07 -19.16 -1.40
C VAL A 185 -5.76 -20.22 -2.45
N GLY A 186 -5.01 -21.26 -2.05
CA GLY A 186 -4.48 -22.27 -2.96
C GLY A 186 -3.55 -21.66 -4.00
N ASP A 187 -3.85 -21.88 -5.28
CA ASP A 187 -3.12 -21.32 -6.43
C ASP A 187 -3.78 -20.06 -7.02
N ARG A 188 -4.76 -19.47 -6.33
CA ARG A 188 -5.56 -18.32 -6.81
C ARG A 188 -5.31 -17.06 -6.00
N ALA A 189 -5.07 -15.95 -6.70
CA ALA A 189 -4.95 -14.59 -6.17
C ALA A 189 -6.14 -13.73 -6.59
N TYR A 190 -6.78 -13.06 -5.63
CA TYR A 190 -7.99 -12.26 -5.82
C TYR A 190 -7.71 -10.81 -5.44
N THR A 191 -8.15 -9.86 -6.27
CA THR A 191 -7.98 -8.41 -6.04
C THR A 191 -9.12 -7.64 -6.69
N GLN A 192 -9.29 -6.37 -6.34
CA GLN A 192 -10.25 -5.47 -6.97
C GLN A 192 -9.54 -4.42 -7.84
N GLU A 193 -10.09 -4.09 -9.01
CA GLU A 193 -9.52 -3.12 -9.95
C GLU A 193 -10.63 -2.33 -10.68
N GLN A 194 -10.33 -1.13 -11.17
CA GLN A 194 -11.26 -0.33 -12.00
C GLN A 194 -10.83 -0.38 -13.46
N ARG A 195 -11.80 -0.56 -14.36
CA ARG A 195 -11.61 -0.60 -15.81
C ARG A 195 -12.67 0.27 -16.49
N GLY A 196 -12.36 1.56 -16.66
CA GLY A 196 -13.31 2.54 -17.20
C GLY A 196 -14.52 2.71 -16.28
N GLU A 197 -15.72 2.44 -16.79
CA GLU A 197 -17.00 2.59 -16.06
C GLU A 197 -17.33 1.42 -15.11
N GLU A 198 -16.43 0.46 -14.93
CA GLU A 198 -16.66 -0.76 -14.14
C GLU A 198 -15.62 -0.97 -13.02
N GLU A 199 -16.11 -1.29 -11.82
CA GLU A 199 -15.31 -1.94 -10.79
C GLU A 199 -15.34 -3.46 -11.03
N TRP A 200 -14.17 -4.09 -10.96
CA TRP A 200 -13.95 -5.51 -11.24
C TRP A 200 -13.41 -6.21 -9.99
N VAL A 201 -13.87 -7.43 -9.73
CA VAL A 201 -13.19 -8.40 -8.87
C VAL A 201 -12.50 -9.41 -9.80
N SER A 202 -11.18 -9.52 -9.72
CA SER A 202 -10.37 -10.34 -10.64
C SER A 202 -9.64 -11.46 -9.92
N CYS A 203 -9.64 -12.66 -10.50
CA CYS A 203 -8.94 -13.84 -10.02
C CYS A 203 -7.81 -14.23 -10.99
N TYR A 204 -6.60 -14.39 -10.48
CA TYR A 204 -5.39 -14.72 -11.22
C TYR A 204 -4.74 -16.01 -10.69
N ASP A 205 -4.15 -16.83 -11.56
CA ASP A 205 -3.25 -17.93 -11.16
C ASP A 205 -1.95 -17.35 -10.58
N VAL A 206 -1.59 -17.73 -9.35
CA VAL A 206 -0.48 -17.13 -8.57
C VAL A 206 0.88 -17.29 -9.25
N LEU A 207 1.08 -18.36 -10.04
CA LEU A 207 2.40 -18.75 -10.56
C LEU A 207 2.66 -18.32 -12.01
N SER A 208 1.59 -18.06 -12.77
CA SER A 208 1.63 -17.64 -14.18
C SER A 208 1.05 -16.25 -14.44
N GLY A 209 0.31 -15.68 -13.47
CA GLY A 209 -0.38 -14.40 -13.62
C GLY A 209 -1.52 -14.43 -14.62
N ARG A 210 -1.95 -15.61 -15.08
CA ARG A 210 -3.07 -15.74 -16.01
C ARG A 210 -4.37 -15.38 -15.29
N LEU A 211 -5.12 -14.40 -15.82
CA LEU A 211 -6.49 -14.14 -15.36
C LEU A 211 -7.33 -15.42 -15.58
N LEU A 212 -7.96 -15.91 -14.53
CA LEU A 212 -8.82 -17.10 -14.53
C LEU A 212 -10.29 -16.72 -14.71
N TRP A 213 -10.74 -15.69 -14.00
CA TRP A 213 -12.06 -15.08 -14.15
C TRP A 213 -12.04 -13.63 -13.67
N SER A 214 -13.03 -12.84 -14.11
CA SER A 214 -13.33 -11.52 -13.57
C SER A 214 -14.84 -11.31 -13.46
N HIS A 215 -15.26 -10.71 -12.35
CA HIS A 215 -16.63 -10.24 -12.13
C HIS A 215 -16.65 -8.73 -12.34
N ALA A 216 -17.40 -8.25 -13.34
CA ALA A 216 -17.50 -6.84 -13.70
C ALA A 216 -18.82 -6.25 -13.22
N ARG A 217 -18.77 -5.07 -12.59
CA ARG A 217 -19.93 -4.32 -12.12
C ARG A 217 -19.82 -2.86 -12.56
N ARG A 218 -20.87 -2.31 -13.18
CA ARG A 218 -20.93 -0.89 -13.51
C ARG A 218 -20.94 -0.03 -12.24
N ALA A 219 -19.80 0.56 -11.95
CA ALA A 219 -19.50 1.43 -10.82
C ALA A 219 -18.20 2.16 -11.17
N ARG A 220 -18.09 3.46 -10.85
CA ARG A 220 -16.85 4.21 -11.03
C ARG A 220 -16.60 5.11 -9.84
N PHE A 221 -15.45 4.93 -9.21
CA PHE A 221 -14.95 5.84 -8.19
C PHE A 221 -13.71 6.59 -8.67
N PHE A 222 -13.67 7.90 -8.43
CA PHE A 222 -12.53 8.78 -8.75
C PHE A 222 -12.36 9.87 -7.68
N GLN A 223 -11.13 10.08 -7.24
CA GLN A 223 -10.74 11.15 -6.32
C GLN A 223 -9.40 11.75 -6.80
N TRP A 224 -9.31 13.08 -6.89
CA TRP A 224 -8.21 13.76 -7.61
C TRP A 224 -6.79 13.51 -7.07
N GLN A 225 -6.65 13.08 -5.81
CA GLN A 225 -5.38 12.70 -5.18
C GLN A 225 -5.14 11.19 -5.32
N ALA A 226 -6.17 10.41 -4.99
CA ALA A 226 -6.08 8.96 -4.97
C ALA A 226 -5.90 8.37 -6.37
N GLY A 227 -6.57 8.93 -7.37
CA GLY A 227 -6.82 8.27 -8.65
C GLY A 227 -8.19 7.60 -8.61
N GLU A 228 -8.27 6.38 -9.15
CA GLU A 228 -9.53 5.68 -9.37
C GLU A 228 -9.62 4.36 -8.61
N GLY A 229 -10.87 3.94 -8.42
CA GLY A 229 -11.21 2.53 -8.26
C GLY A 229 -11.24 1.99 -6.83
N PRO A 230 -11.38 0.66 -6.70
CA PRO A 230 -11.57 -0.02 -5.42
C PRO A 230 -10.31 0.00 -4.54
N HIS A 231 -10.52 0.28 -3.26
CA HIS A 231 -9.45 0.38 -2.26
C HIS A 231 -9.39 -0.85 -1.33
N ALA A 232 -10.55 -1.46 -1.05
CA ALA A 232 -10.65 -2.66 -0.23
C ALA A 232 -9.93 -3.85 -0.85
N THR A 233 -9.48 -4.79 -0.02
CA THR A 233 -9.00 -6.12 -0.45
C THR A 233 -10.10 -7.15 -0.19
N PRO A 234 -10.41 -8.04 -1.15
CA PRO A 234 -11.36 -9.12 -0.91
C PRO A 234 -10.94 -10.03 0.25
N THR A 235 -11.93 -10.68 0.87
CA THR A 235 -11.71 -11.78 1.82
C THR A 235 -12.31 -13.06 1.25
N VAL A 236 -11.59 -14.17 1.36
CA VAL A 236 -11.92 -15.45 0.73
C VAL A 236 -12.05 -16.55 1.78
N ASP A 237 -13.20 -17.22 1.85
CA ASP A 237 -13.41 -18.34 2.78
C ASP A 237 -14.52 -19.28 2.27
N ARG A 238 -14.38 -20.58 2.55
CA ARG A 238 -15.35 -21.65 2.20
C ARG A 238 -15.86 -21.58 0.75
N GLY A 239 -14.96 -21.32 -0.20
CA GLY A 239 -15.29 -21.24 -1.63
C GLY A 239 -16.05 -19.97 -2.07
N ARG A 240 -16.12 -18.93 -1.21
CA ARG A 240 -16.70 -17.62 -1.53
C ARG A 240 -15.66 -16.50 -1.45
N VAL A 241 -15.82 -15.48 -2.29
CA VAL A 241 -15.05 -14.23 -2.29
C VAL A 241 -15.99 -13.10 -1.89
N PHE A 242 -15.63 -12.34 -0.86
CA PHE A 242 -16.37 -11.18 -0.38
C PHE A 242 -15.57 -9.93 -0.73
N ALA A 243 -16.13 -9.03 -1.54
CA ALA A 243 -15.47 -7.83 -2.05
C ALA A 243 -16.32 -6.59 -1.78
N TYR A 244 -15.70 -5.46 -1.41
CA TYR A 244 -16.41 -4.20 -1.15
C TYR A 244 -15.90 -3.13 -2.11
N GLY A 245 -16.73 -2.72 -3.06
CA GLY A 245 -16.37 -1.71 -4.06
C GLY A 245 -16.16 -0.33 -3.45
N ALA A 246 -15.40 0.56 -4.11
CA ALA A 246 -15.19 1.91 -3.62
C ALA A 246 -16.48 2.76 -3.63
N THR A 247 -17.49 2.40 -4.43
CA THR A 247 -18.86 2.94 -4.33
C THR A 247 -19.70 2.34 -3.19
N GLY A 248 -19.16 1.44 -2.36
CA GLY A 248 -19.85 0.85 -1.21
C GLY A 248 -20.84 -0.26 -1.56
N ILE A 249 -20.53 -1.06 -2.58
CA ILE A 249 -21.29 -2.27 -2.95
C ILE A 249 -20.55 -3.49 -2.41
N LEU A 250 -21.22 -4.32 -1.62
CA LEU A 250 -20.69 -5.56 -1.05
C LEU A 250 -21.17 -6.75 -1.89
N ASP A 251 -20.24 -7.39 -2.58
CA ASP A 251 -20.48 -8.58 -3.40
C ASP A 251 -19.99 -9.85 -2.71
N CYS A 252 -20.80 -10.90 -2.77
CA CYS A 252 -20.40 -12.28 -2.50
C CYS A 252 -20.40 -13.06 -3.82
N LEU A 253 -19.23 -13.55 -4.20
CA LEU A 253 -18.98 -14.27 -5.44
C LEU A 253 -18.56 -15.72 -5.15
N ASP A 254 -18.82 -16.60 -6.09
CA ASP A 254 -18.25 -17.94 -6.12
C ASP A 254 -16.74 -17.88 -6.45
N ALA A 255 -15.88 -18.49 -5.62
CA ALA A 255 -14.43 -18.40 -5.79
C ALA A 255 -13.90 -19.21 -6.99
N ALA A 256 -14.62 -20.24 -7.44
CA ALA A 256 -14.22 -21.05 -8.57
C ALA A 256 -14.47 -20.33 -9.90
N THR A 257 -15.57 -19.57 -10.00
CA THR A 257 -16.11 -19.04 -11.27
C THR A 257 -16.26 -17.52 -11.37
N GLY A 258 -16.31 -16.78 -10.24
CA GLY A 258 -16.65 -15.36 -10.22
C GLY A 258 -18.15 -15.05 -10.38
N ALA A 259 -19.01 -16.08 -10.41
CA ALA A 259 -20.45 -15.89 -10.48
C ALA A 259 -20.99 -15.21 -9.21
N PRO A 260 -21.90 -14.22 -9.32
CA PRO A 260 -22.49 -13.59 -8.15
C PRO A 260 -23.43 -14.55 -7.41
N VAL A 261 -23.31 -14.57 -6.08
CA VAL A 261 -24.16 -15.34 -5.17
C VAL A 261 -25.20 -14.41 -4.53
N TRP A 262 -24.75 -13.26 -4.04
CA TRP A 262 -25.58 -12.14 -3.61
C TRP A 262 -24.80 -10.82 -3.70
N SER A 263 -25.52 -9.70 -3.66
CA SER A 263 -24.96 -8.34 -3.69
C SER A 263 -25.78 -7.40 -2.81
N ARG A 264 -25.14 -6.41 -2.17
CA ARG A 264 -25.79 -5.35 -1.38
C ARG A 264 -25.20 -3.98 -1.68
N ALA A 265 -26.05 -2.99 -1.93
CA ALA A 265 -25.64 -1.60 -2.10
C ALA A 265 -25.55 -0.93 -0.72
N VAL A 266 -24.60 -1.35 0.10
CA VAL A 266 -24.51 -1.06 1.55
C VAL A 266 -24.73 0.41 1.87
N LEU A 267 -24.10 1.33 1.14
CA LEU A 267 -24.26 2.77 1.39
C LEU A 267 -25.67 3.28 1.00
N GLU A 268 -26.19 2.87 -0.16
CA GLU A 268 -27.52 3.26 -0.65
C GLU A 268 -28.65 2.70 0.23
N GLU A 269 -28.60 1.41 0.55
CA GLU A 269 -29.54 0.70 1.45
C GLU A 269 -29.61 1.28 2.87
N ASN A 270 -28.57 2.05 3.27
CA ASN A 270 -28.48 2.70 4.57
C ASN A 270 -28.57 4.24 4.50
N LYS A 271 -28.74 4.82 3.29
CA LYS A 271 -28.76 6.27 3.05
C LYS A 271 -27.51 7.00 3.55
N LEU A 272 -26.35 6.38 3.36
CA LEU A 272 -25.04 6.91 3.73
C LEU A 272 -24.33 7.49 2.51
N GLU A 273 -23.80 8.70 2.61
CA GLU A 273 -22.88 9.25 1.61
C GLU A 273 -21.55 8.49 1.63
N ASN A 274 -20.94 8.33 0.45
CA ASN A 274 -19.62 7.72 0.34
C ASN A 274 -18.52 8.58 0.98
N LEU A 275 -17.43 7.94 1.39
CA LEU A 275 -16.25 8.59 1.96
C LEU A 275 -15.54 9.46 0.91
N GLU A 276 -14.89 10.55 1.33
CA GLU A 276 -14.12 11.45 0.44
C GLU A 276 -13.11 10.67 -0.44
N TRP A 277 -12.36 9.74 0.16
CA TRP A 277 -11.46 8.83 -0.54
C TRP A 277 -12.06 7.42 -0.75
N GLY A 278 -13.39 7.30 -0.86
CA GLY A 278 -14.08 6.06 -1.23
C GLY A 278 -14.08 4.97 -0.15
N ALA A 279 -14.95 3.98 -0.32
CA ALA A 279 -15.05 2.87 0.62
C ALA A 279 -13.81 1.96 0.55
N SER A 280 -13.07 1.88 1.67
CA SER A 280 -11.80 1.12 1.80
C SER A 280 -11.90 -0.08 2.76
N SER A 281 -13.11 -0.47 3.15
CA SER A 281 -13.35 -1.53 4.13
C SER A 281 -13.14 -2.91 3.54
N SER A 282 -11.99 -3.53 3.79
CA SER A 282 -11.75 -4.93 3.42
C SER A 282 -12.65 -5.83 4.28
N PRO A 283 -13.57 -6.64 3.72
CA PRO A 283 -14.58 -7.33 4.52
C PRO A 283 -13.97 -8.20 5.64
N LEU A 284 -14.53 -8.11 6.84
CA LEU A 284 -14.20 -8.99 7.96
C LEU A 284 -15.19 -10.16 7.95
N LEU A 285 -14.69 -11.39 7.91
CA LEU A 285 -15.50 -12.59 8.17
C LEU A 285 -15.29 -13.05 9.61
N VAL A 286 -16.39 -13.27 10.33
CA VAL A 286 -16.38 -13.84 11.68
C VAL A 286 -17.67 -14.60 11.94
N ALA A 287 -17.54 -15.85 12.40
CA ALA A 287 -18.64 -16.83 12.41
C ALA A 287 -19.38 -16.89 11.06
N ASP A 288 -20.68 -16.58 11.05
CA ASP A 288 -21.53 -16.51 9.86
C ASP A 288 -21.84 -15.07 9.40
N LEU A 289 -21.07 -14.09 9.88
CA LEU A 289 -21.19 -12.68 9.50
C LEU A 289 -20.09 -12.28 8.52
N VAL A 290 -20.46 -11.40 7.59
CA VAL A 290 -19.55 -10.52 6.85
C VAL A 290 -19.79 -9.07 7.26
N ILE A 291 -18.73 -8.38 7.65
CA ILE A 291 -18.79 -7.09 8.32
C ILE A 291 -17.96 -6.04 7.56
N VAL A 292 -18.56 -4.88 7.32
CA VAL A 292 -17.97 -3.72 6.63
C VAL A 292 -18.29 -2.42 7.36
N THR A 293 -17.58 -1.34 7.03
CA THR A 293 -17.88 0.02 7.50
C THR A 293 -18.81 0.78 6.56
N GLY A 294 -19.56 1.72 7.13
CA GLY A 294 -20.49 2.61 6.43
C GLY A 294 -19.80 3.79 5.72
N GLY A 295 -20.48 4.93 5.69
CA GLY A 295 -20.10 6.13 4.94
C GLY A 295 -19.76 7.35 5.81
N GLN A 296 -19.75 8.54 5.19
CA GLN A 296 -19.39 9.79 5.86
C GLN A 296 -20.57 10.50 6.55
N THR A 297 -21.81 10.08 6.32
CA THR A 297 -23.00 10.60 7.01
C THR A 297 -23.09 10.05 8.44
N ALA A 298 -23.66 10.81 9.37
CA ALA A 298 -24.00 10.29 10.70
C ALA A 298 -25.07 9.18 10.57
N GLY A 299 -24.74 7.97 10.99
CA GLY A 299 -25.53 6.76 10.79
C GLY A 299 -24.74 5.52 11.23
N PRO A 300 -25.17 4.29 10.87
CA PRO A 300 -24.46 3.08 11.25
C PRO A 300 -23.04 3.03 10.66
N THR A 301 -22.04 3.14 11.53
CA THR A 301 -20.61 3.12 11.21
C THR A 301 -20.13 1.72 10.83
N VAL A 302 -20.71 0.67 11.41
CA VAL A 302 -20.37 -0.74 11.22
C VAL A 302 -21.64 -1.54 10.90
N LEU A 303 -21.59 -2.36 9.86
CA LEU A 303 -22.74 -3.11 9.36
C LEU A 303 -22.36 -4.58 9.16
N ALA A 304 -23.19 -5.48 9.69
CA ALA A 304 -23.01 -6.92 9.57
C ALA A 304 -24.16 -7.56 8.78
N TYR A 305 -23.78 -8.41 7.84
CA TYR A 305 -24.67 -9.15 6.95
C TYR A 305 -24.43 -10.65 7.09
N ASP A 306 -25.45 -11.45 6.77
CA ASP A 306 -25.33 -12.90 6.61
C ASP A 306 -24.30 -13.23 5.52
N ARG A 307 -23.32 -14.08 5.82
CA ARG A 307 -22.33 -14.46 4.82
C ARG A 307 -22.91 -15.33 3.68
N GLN A 308 -24.02 -16.02 3.92
CA GLN A 308 -24.65 -16.94 2.96
C GLN A 308 -25.75 -16.26 2.13
N THR A 309 -26.60 -15.44 2.76
CA THR A 309 -27.75 -14.77 2.09
C THR A 309 -27.56 -13.28 1.82
N GLY A 310 -26.55 -12.65 2.43
CA GLY A 310 -26.35 -11.21 2.39
C GLY A 310 -27.44 -10.42 3.13
N GLU A 311 -28.29 -11.05 3.95
CA GLU A 311 -29.32 -10.33 4.71
C GLU A 311 -28.71 -9.50 5.85
N PRO A 312 -29.14 -8.25 6.09
CA PRO A 312 -28.66 -7.46 7.23
C PRO A 312 -28.97 -8.16 8.57
N LYS A 313 -27.97 -8.35 9.43
CA LYS A 313 -28.12 -8.94 10.77
C LYS A 313 -28.13 -7.87 11.86
N TRP A 314 -27.16 -6.95 11.81
CA TRP A 314 -27.14 -5.79 12.71
C TRP A 314 -26.43 -4.59 12.07
N ARG A 315 -26.71 -3.39 12.60
CA ARG A 315 -26.18 -2.09 12.17
C ARG A 315 -25.85 -1.31 13.44
N SER A 316 -24.65 -0.74 13.54
CA SER A 316 -24.14 -0.18 14.81
C SER A 316 -23.17 0.99 14.63
N GLY A 317 -22.96 1.75 15.70
CA GLY A 317 -22.23 3.02 15.71
C GLY A 317 -23.07 4.20 15.21
N THR A 318 -22.59 5.41 15.52
CA THR A 318 -23.18 6.70 15.07
C THR A 318 -22.11 7.68 14.58
N ASP A 319 -20.84 7.27 14.59
CA ASP A 319 -19.71 8.05 14.08
C ASP A 319 -19.61 7.91 12.55
N ARG A 320 -18.88 8.81 11.91
CA ARG A 320 -18.58 8.73 10.47
C ARG A 320 -17.55 7.62 10.26
N ALA A 321 -17.71 6.81 9.23
CA ALA A 321 -16.75 5.77 8.90
C ALA A 321 -15.40 6.36 8.47
N SER A 322 -14.36 5.52 8.48
CA SER A 322 -13.01 5.86 8.03
C SER A 322 -12.43 4.68 7.26
N TYR A 323 -11.19 4.83 6.81
CA TYR A 323 -10.48 3.97 5.86
C TYR A 323 -9.81 2.75 6.50
N SER A 324 -9.98 2.55 7.81
CA SER A 324 -9.52 1.37 8.53
C SER A 324 -10.58 0.26 8.41
N SER A 325 -10.14 -0.94 8.02
CA SER A 325 -11.03 -2.12 7.94
C SER A 325 -11.32 -2.66 9.35
N PRO A 326 -12.51 -3.25 9.62
CA PRO A 326 -12.78 -3.89 10.90
C PRO A 326 -11.84 -5.07 11.18
N ILE A 327 -11.57 -5.36 12.45
CA ILE A 327 -10.88 -6.59 12.89
C ILE A 327 -11.65 -7.28 14.01
N ALA A 328 -11.55 -8.61 14.10
CA ALA A 328 -12.00 -9.36 15.27
C ALA A 328 -10.87 -9.44 16.30
N ALA A 329 -11.18 -9.25 17.59
CA ALA A 329 -10.21 -9.33 18.68
C ALA A 329 -10.86 -9.87 19.95
N THR A 330 -10.06 -10.41 20.87
CA THR A 330 -10.47 -10.67 22.25
C THR A 330 -9.74 -9.69 23.17
N LEU A 331 -10.51 -8.94 23.97
CA LEU A 331 -10.03 -7.86 24.84
C LEU A 331 -10.62 -8.03 26.24
N ALA A 332 -9.75 -8.13 27.26
CA ALA A 332 -10.15 -8.40 28.64
C ALA A 332 -11.11 -9.60 28.76
N GLY A 333 -10.87 -10.65 27.96
CA GLY A 333 -11.70 -11.86 27.85
C GLY A 333 -12.94 -11.74 26.96
N THR A 334 -13.34 -10.53 26.55
CA THR A 334 -14.54 -10.29 25.72
C THR A 334 -14.17 -10.31 24.23
N SER A 335 -14.87 -11.09 23.41
CA SER A 335 -14.63 -11.16 21.96
C SER A 335 -15.48 -10.13 21.21
N VAL A 336 -14.85 -9.31 20.38
CA VAL A 336 -15.42 -8.08 19.80
C VAL A 336 -15.00 -7.85 18.36
N VAL A 337 -15.79 -7.04 17.64
CA VAL A 337 -15.34 -6.34 16.43
C VAL A 337 -14.79 -4.98 16.83
N LEU A 338 -13.54 -4.68 16.45
CA LEU A 338 -12.97 -3.34 16.54
C LEU A 338 -13.19 -2.59 15.23
N SER A 339 -13.58 -1.32 15.33
CA SER A 339 -13.64 -0.37 14.21
C SER A 339 -12.96 0.94 14.60
N PHE A 340 -12.11 1.47 13.71
CA PHE A 340 -11.41 2.74 13.92
C PHE A 340 -11.98 3.78 12.95
N ASN A 341 -12.85 4.62 13.50
CA ASN A 341 -13.79 5.49 12.81
C ASN A 341 -13.20 6.91 12.66
N ALA A 342 -14.00 7.88 12.22
CA ALA A 342 -13.53 9.26 12.08
C ALA A 342 -13.11 9.88 13.43
N ALA A 343 -13.98 9.84 14.45
CA ALA A 343 -13.75 10.45 15.77
C ALA A 343 -13.46 9.44 16.89
N THR A 344 -13.75 8.16 16.68
CA THR A 344 -13.76 7.12 17.73
C THR A 344 -13.04 5.84 17.34
N LEU A 345 -12.53 5.14 18.35
CA LEU A 345 -12.28 3.70 18.33
C LEU A 345 -13.44 3.02 19.06
N THR A 346 -14.17 2.14 18.37
CA THR A 346 -15.29 1.40 18.96
C THR A 346 -15.03 -0.09 19.01
N ALA A 347 -15.52 -0.76 20.06
CA ALA A 347 -15.61 -2.21 20.13
C ALA A 347 -17.09 -2.61 20.19
N HIS A 348 -17.48 -3.55 19.35
CA HIS A 348 -18.85 -4.04 19.21
C HIS A 348 -18.92 -5.51 19.59
N ASP A 349 -19.99 -5.91 20.28
CA ASP A 349 -20.35 -7.31 20.45
C ASP A 349 -20.53 -8.01 19.08
N LEU A 350 -20.04 -9.24 18.97
CA LEU A 350 -20.03 -10.00 17.71
C LEU A 350 -21.44 -10.39 17.24
N ALA A 351 -22.33 -10.77 18.17
CA ALA A 351 -23.64 -11.32 17.82
C ALA A 351 -24.70 -10.23 17.58
N THR A 352 -24.66 -9.15 18.35
CA THR A 352 -25.68 -8.08 18.38
C THR A 352 -25.21 -6.77 17.78
N GLY A 353 -23.89 -6.57 17.61
CA GLY A 353 -23.31 -5.29 17.25
C GLY A 353 -23.32 -4.24 18.37
N THR A 354 -23.79 -4.57 19.58
CA THR A 354 -23.89 -3.64 20.71
C THR A 354 -22.54 -3.00 21.01
N VAL A 355 -22.48 -1.67 21.13
CA VAL A 355 -21.23 -0.94 21.44
C VAL A 355 -20.82 -1.22 22.88
N LEU A 356 -19.75 -1.99 23.06
CA LEU A 356 -19.17 -2.34 24.37
C LEU A 356 -18.08 -1.34 24.79
N LEU A 357 -17.36 -0.75 23.81
CA LEU A 357 -16.38 0.32 24.01
C LEU A 357 -16.63 1.46 23.02
N SER A 358 -16.46 2.71 23.47
CA SER A 358 -16.33 3.88 22.61
C SER A 358 -15.30 4.85 23.19
N HIS A 359 -14.09 4.85 22.64
CA HIS A 359 -13.00 5.75 23.03
C HIS A 359 -12.82 6.85 21.97
N ARG A 360 -12.81 8.13 22.37
CA ARG A 360 -12.69 9.26 21.44
C ARG A 360 -11.24 9.57 21.09
N TRP A 361 -10.88 9.50 19.81
CA TRP A 361 -9.50 9.59 19.34
C TRP A 361 -9.21 10.80 18.44
N GLY A 362 -8.86 11.92 19.07
CA GLY A 362 -8.34 13.11 18.37
C GLY A 362 -9.37 13.85 17.51
N SER A 363 -8.95 14.30 16.32
CA SER A 363 -9.81 14.98 15.34
C SER A 363 -10.44 14.00 14.34
N ASP A 364 -11.69 14.30 14.01
CA ASP A 364 -12.56 13.68 13.01
C ASP A 364 -12.30 14.14 11.56
N LYS A 365 -11.27 14.96 11.34
CA LYS A 365 -10.87 15.46 10.00
C LYS A 365 -9.72 14.69 9.37
N ALA A 366 -8.82 14.13 10.18
CA ALA A 366 -7.70 13.32 9.68
C ALA A 366 -8.19 11.89 9.35
N PRO A 367 -7.94 11.36 8.13
CA PRO A 367 -8.36 10.01 7.78
C PRO A 367 -7.57 8.96 8.58
N LYS A 368 -8.27 8.00 9.20
CA LYS A 368 -7.68 6.84 9.87
C LYS A 368 -7.65 5.67 8.89
N ALA A 369 -6.48 5.28 8.40
CA ALA A 369 -6.32 4.12 7.51
C ALA A 369 -5.58 2.95 8.17
N ALA A 370 -4.72 3.22 9.16
CA ALA A 370 -4.01 2.20 9.92
C ALA A 370 -4.99 1.28 10.66
N GLN A 371 -4.70 -0.03 10.69
CA GLN A 371 -5.43 -0.99 11.52
C GLN A 371 -5.11 -0.77 13.02
N PRO A 372 -6.11 -0.84 13.91
CA PRO A 372 -5.86 -0.97 15.35
C PRO A 372 -5.17 -2.32 15.62
N ILE A 373 -4.31 -2.41 16.63
CA ILE A 373 -3.61 -3.64 16.99
C ILE A 373 -4.01 -4.06 18.40
N ALA A 374 -4.56 -5.27 18.55
CA ALA A 374 -4.74 -5.89 19.87
C ALA A 374 -3.39 -6.38 20.43
N VAL A 375 -3.07 -5.98 21.65
CA VAL A 375 -1.78 -6.23 22.32
C VAL A 375 -2.04 -6.95 23.63
N GLY A 376 -1.42 -8.11 23.85
CA GLY A 376 -1.51 -8.86 25.10
C GLY A 376 -2.89 -9.45 25.45
N GLY A 377 -3.92 -9.23 24.63
CA GLY A 377 -5.31 -9.59 24.94
C GLY A 377 -6.02 -8.59 25.87
N ASP A 378 -5.36 -7.48 26.22
CA ASP A 378 -5.84 -6.51 27.21
C ASP A 378 -5.63 -5.04 26.78
N ARG A 379 -4.88 -4.78 25.70
CA ARG A 379 -4.55 -3.44 25.22
C ARG A 379 -4.86 -3.27 23.73
N ILE A 380 -5.08 -2.02 23.31
CA ILE A 380 -5.19 -1.65 21.89
C ILE A 380 -4.18 -0.55 21.57
N PHE A 381 -3.43 -0.71 20.49
CA PHE A 381 -2.63 0.36 19.89
C PHE A 381 -3.34 0.97 18.68
N VAL A 382 -3.31 2.29 18.58
CA VAL A 382 -3.82 3.07 17.43
C VAL A 382 -2.82 4.14 17.00
N THR A 383 -2.82 4.47 15.71
CA THR A 383 -1.89 5.43 15.09
C THR A 383 -2.52 6.12 13.87
N SER A 384 -2.09 7.34 13.57
CA SER A 384 -2.47 8.09 12.35
C SER A 384 -1.38 9.08 11.96
N GLY A 385 -1.28 9.35 10.65
CA GLY A 385 -0.63 10.52 10.08
C GLY A 385 -1.30 11.84 10.49
N TYR A 386 -0.89 12.94 9.85
CA TYR A 386 -1.49 14.28 9.98
C TYR A 386 -1.38 14.87 11.40
N GLY A 387 -0.20 14.74 12.00
CA GLY A 387 0.15 15.23 13.34
C GLY A 387 -0.46 14.45 14.52
N MET A 388 -1.43 13.58 14.25
CA MET A 388 -2.27 12.91 15.26
C MET A 388 -1.49 12.00 16.23
N GLY A 389 -0.44 11.33 15.75
CA GLY A 389 0.40 10.48 16.60
C GLY A 389 -0.13 9.07 16.78
N CYS A 390 0.16 8.50 17.93
CA CYS A 390 -0.18 7.14 18.32
C CYS A 390 -0.40 7.03 19.84
N GLU A 391 -1.17 6.02 20.23
CA GLU A 391 -1.62 5.82 21.61
C GLU A 391 -1.76 4.33 21.91
N LEU A 392 -1.38 3.93 23.12
CA LEU A 392 -1.62 2.59 23.65
C LEU A 392 -2.64 2.69 24.79
N LEU A 393 -3.77 2.02 24.61
CA LEU A 393 -4.89 1.99 25.53
C LEU A 393 -4.88 0.70 26.34
N GLN A 394 -4.97 0.80 27.67
CA GLN A 394 -5.37 -0.31 28.54
C GLN A 394 -6.88 -0.48 28.44
N ILE A 395 -7.33 -1.71 28.18
CA ILE A 395 -8.74 -2.08 28.19
C ILE A 395 -9.03 -2.83 29.49
N THR A 396 -10.16 -2.53 30.14
CA THR A 396 -10.64 -3.29 31.30
C THR A 396 -12.11 -3.67 31.13
N ALA A 397 -12.49 -4.83 31.67
CA ALA A 397 -13.87 -5.29 31.69
C ALA A 397 -14.60 -4.71 32.91
N GLY A 398 -15.72 -4.03 32.66
CA GLY A 398 -16.62 -3.51 33.67
C GLY A 398 -17.87 -4.37 33.86
N ALA A 399 -18.74 -3.95 34.78
CA ALA A 399 -20.02 -4.61 35.02
C ALA A 399 -20.90 -4.64 33.76
N GLY A 400 -21.61 -5.75 33.54
CA GLY A 400 -22.53 -5.93 32.41
C GLY A 400 -21.86 -6.04 31.04
N GLY A 401 -20.60 -6.49 30.96
CA GLY A 401 -19.89 -6.72 29.69
C GLY A 401 -19.42 -5.47 28.96
N LYS A 402 -19.56 -4.29 29.58
CA LYS A 402 -18.99 -3.04 29.06
C LYS A 402 -17.47 -3.07 29.20
N LEU A 403 -16.78 -2.43 28.26
CA LEU A 403 -15.34 -2.23 28.28
C LEU A 403 -15.03 -0.73 28.51
N SER A 404 -13.99 -0.43 29.29
CA SER A 404 -13.42 0.92 29.37
C SER A 404 -12.02 0.95 28.73
N ALA A 405 -11.53 2.15 28.38
CA ALA A 405 -10.21 2.33 27.79
C ALA A 405 -9.48 3.55 28.36
N GLU A 406 -8.30 3.33 28.93
CA GLU A 406 -7.44 4.36 29.54
C GLU A 406 -6.10 4.45 28.80
N SER A 407 -5.55 5.65 28.62
CA SER A 407 -4.26 5.84 27.94
C SER A 407 -3.10 5.46 28.84
N ILE A 408 -2.36 4.41 28.48
CA ILE A 408 -1.05 4.08 29.08
C ILE A 408 -0.02 5.13 28.63
N TRP A 409 0.02 5.42 27.33
CA TRP A 409 0.84 6.49 26.76
C TRP A 409 0.29 6.98 25.41
N LYS A 410 0.58 8.25 25.10
CA LYS A 410 0.20 8.94 23.86
C LYS A 410 1.34 9.84 23.40
N ASN A 411 1.75 9.77 22.13
CA ASN A 411 2.83 10.60 21.58
C ASN A 411 2.83 10.63 20.03
N ILE A 412 3.69 11.46 19.42
CA ILE A 412 3.78 11.63 17.95
C ILE A 412 4.91 10.83 17.27
N ARG A 413 5.42 9.77 17.92
CA ARG A 413 6.65 9.06 17.51
C ARG A 413 6.43 7.94 16.47
N LEU A 414 5.19 7.54 16.20
CA LEU A 414 4.82 6.62 15.12
C LEU A 414 3.50 7.07 14.48
N LYS A 415 3.58 7.79 13.36
CA LYS A 415 2.45 8.32 12.59
C LYS A 415 2.30 7.57 11.27
N ALA A 416 1.54 6.49 11.32
CA ALA A 416 1.21 5.67 10.16
C ALA A 416 0.11 6.35 9.34
N GLN A 417 0.39 6.67 8.07
CA GLN A 417 -0.51 7.48 7.24
C GLN A 417 -1.51 6.60 6.46
N PHE A 418 -1.06 6.00 5.35
CA PHE A 418 -1.83 5.03 4.57
C PHE A 418 -1.46 3.58 4.92
N ASN A 419 -0.49 3.40 5.82
CA ASN A 419 0.01 2.11 6.25
C ASN A 419 -0.56 1.69 7.59
N SER A 420 -0.50 0.38 7.83
CA SER A 420 -0.65 -0.20 9.16
C SER A 420 0.73 -0.48 9.79
N VAL A 421 0.73 -0.97 11.02
CA VAL A 421 1.92 -1.28 11.82
C VAL A 421 1.90 -2.77 12.16
N ALA A 422 3.06 -3.41 12.22
CA ALA A 422 3.22 -4.80 12.64
C ALA A 422 3.91 -4.88 14.02
N MET A 423 3.68 -5.98 14.76
CA MET A 423 4.18 -6.17 16.11
C MET A 423 5.14 -7.36 16.21
N ARG A 424 6.29 -7.20 16.88
CA ARG A 424 7.25 -8.29 17.14
C ARG A 424 8.03 -8.06 18.44
N ASN A 425 8.12 -9.08 19.29
CA ASN A 425 9.02 -9.17 20.45
C ASN A 425 9.05 -7.93 21.37
N GLY A 426 7.90 -7.29 21.63
CA GLY A 426 7.81 -6.08 22.47
C GLY A 426 7.97 -4.74 21.72
N PHE A 427 8.06 -4.77 20.40
CA PHE A 427 8.23 -3.59 19.55
C PHE A 427 7.20 -3.52 18.41
N PHE A 428 6.82 -2.30 18.05
CA PHE A 428 6.08 -1.94 16.85
C PHE A 428 7.04 -1.56 15.72
N TYR A 429 6.76 -2.06 14.51
CA TYR A 429 7.48 -1.73 13.28
C TYR A 429 6.51 -1.24 12.21
N GLY A 430 6.79 -0.08 11.63
CA GLY A 430 5.95 0.52 10.58
C GLY A 430 6.46 1.89 10.17
N LEU A 431 5.75 2.56 9.26
CA LEU A 431 6.17 3.87 8.76
C LEU A 431 5.67 5.02 9.66
N ASP A 432 6.58 5.91 10.03
CA ASP A 432 6.35 7.19 10.73
C ASP A 432 6.67 8.33 9.74
N ASP A 433 5.65 8.97 9.17
CA ASP A 433 5.78 9.96 8.07
C ASP A 433 6.55 9.43 6.84
N GLY A 434 6.40 8.13 6.58
CA GLY A 434 7.06 7.44 5.49
C GLY A 434 8.54 7.10 5.71
N PHE A 435 9.07 7.17 6.93
CA PHE A 435 10.30 6.46 7.29
C PHE A 435 9.96 5.22 8.11
N LEU A 436 10.68 4.11 7.95
CA LEU A 436 10.52 2.97 8.86
C LEU A 436 11.01 3.36 10.26
N ALA A 437 10.26 2.96 11.29
CA ALA A 437 10.57 3.22 12.68
C ALA A 437 10.33 1.97 13.54
N CYS A 438 11.07 1.90 14.64
CA CYS A 438 10.87 0.92 15.71
C CYS A 438 10.47 1.64 17.00
N VAL A 439 9.34 1.27 17.60
CA VAL A 439 8.83 1.83 18.86
C VAL A 439 8.60 0.73 19.88
N GLU A 440 9.13 0.90 21.09
CA GLU A 440 8.92 0.00 22.22
C GLU A 440 7.48 0.10 22.74
N ILE A 441 6.78 -1.04 22.83
CA ILE A 441 5.36 -1.10 23.20
C ILE A 441 5.16 -0.66 24.65
N ALA A 442 6.09 -1.02 25.55
CA ALA A 442 5.97 -0.74 26.98
C ALA A 442 5.98 0.77 27.31
N THR A 443 6.78 1.55 26.58
CA THR A 443 7.06 2.97 26.93
C THR A 443 6.66 3.99 25.86
N GLY A 444 6.30 3.53 24.64
CA GLY A 444 6.14 4.41 23.49
C GLY A 444 7.45 5.09 23.05
N THR A 445 8.61 4.54 23.43
CA THR A 445 9.92 5.11 23.06
C THR A 445 10.37 4.59 21.71
N ARG A 446 10.63 5.53 20.78
CA ARG A 446 11.16 5.22 19.46
C ARG A 446 12.65 4.90 19.57
N ARG A 447 13.01 3.64 19.30
CA ARG A 447 14.39 3.15 19.30
C ARG A 447 15.18 3.76 18.14
N TRP A 448 14.59 3.78 16.95
CA TRP A 448 15.19 4.35 15.75
C TRP A 448 14.13 4.79 14.71
N LYS A 449 14.56 5.61 13.74
CA LYS A 449 13.81 6.02 12.54
C LYS A 449 14.79 6.08 11.37
N GLY A 450 14.54 5.36 10.28
CA GLY A 450 15.48 5.19 9.17
C GLY A 450 14.82 4.61 7.91
N GLY A 451 15.46 4.78 6.75
CA GLY A 451 14.91 4.38 5.45
C GLY A 451 13.68 5.19 5.02
N LEU A 452 13.85 6.15 4.10
CA LEU A 452 12.73 6.96 3.60
C LEU A 452 12.04 6.25 2.43
N TYR A 453 10.79 5.85 2.65
CA TYR A 453 10.00 4.99 1.76
C TYR A 453 8.69 5.63 1.26
N GLY A 454 8.36 6.84 1.72
CA GLY A 454 7.11 7.53 1.38
C GLY A 454 5.89 6.90 2.05
N SER A 455 4.68 7.22 1.58
CA SER A 455 3.42 6.62 2.07
C SER A 455 3.20 5.21 1.50
N GLY A 456 4.26 4.39 1.51
CA GLY A 456 4.27 3.00 1.10
C GLY A 456 3.75 2.05 2.18
N GLN A 457 3.96 0.74 2.00
CA GLN A 457 3.34 -0.30 2.81
C GLN A 457 4.34 -1.30 3.37
N THR A 458 4.04 -1.87 4.54
CA THR A 458 4.93 -2.77 5.30
C THR A 458 4.27 -4.10 5.63
N LEU A 459 5.01 -5.20 5.51
CA LEU A 459 4.62 -6.53 5.97
C LEU A 459 5.79 -7.18 6.73
N LEU A 460 5.53 -7.73 7.91
CA LEU A 460 6.51 -8.47 8.70
C LEU A 460 6.50 -9.94 8.27
N ALA A 461 7.69 -10.48 7.97
CA ALA A 461 7.92 -11.89 7.65
C ALA A 461 9.00 -12.44 8.58
N ASP A 462 8.61 -13.26 9.57
CA ASP A 462 9.46 -13.83 10.62
C ASP A 462 10.25 -12.80 11.46
N ASP A 463 11.46 -12.44 11.02
CA ASP A 463 12.37 -11.47 11.64
C ASP A 463 12.78 -10.32 10.68
N LEU A 464 12.11 -10.23 9.54
CA LEU A 464 12.38 -9.30 8.45
C LEU A 464 11.14 -8.50 8.07
N ILE A 465 11.34 -7.33 7.50
CA ILE A 465 10.27 -6.41 7.07
C ILE A 465 10.39 -6.23 5.57
N LEU A 466 9.34 -6.57 4.84
CA LEU A 466 9.15 -6.18 3.45
C LEU A 466 8.50 -4.80 3.42
N VAL A 467 9.12 -3.84 2.75
CA VAL A 467 8.59 -2.50 2.54
C VAL A 467 8.35 -2.27 1.04
N GLN A 468 7.09 -2.22 0.63
CA GLN A 468 6.71 -1.73 -0.69
C GLN A 468 6.71 -0.20 -0.64
N THR A 469 7.80 0.42 -1.12
CA THR A 469 8.00 1.87 -1.07
C THR A 469 7.06 2.57 -2.04
N GLU A 470 6.57 3.77 -1.71
CA GLU A 470 5.50 4.49 -2.43
C GLU A 470 5.73 4.67 -3.95
N ARG A 471 6.99 4.62 -4.39
CA ARG A 471 7.38 4.78 -5.81
C ARG A 471 7.49 3.46 -6.58
N GLY A 472 7.20 2.33 -5.94
CA GLY A 472 7.20 0.99 -6.55
C GLY A 472 8.34 0.03 -6.18
N PRO A 473 9.56 0.45 -5.78
CA PRO A 473 10.57 -0.48 -5.29
C PRO A 473 10.11 -1.24 -4.03
N VAL A 474 10.48 -2.52 -3.92
CA VAL A 474 10.35 -3.31 -2.68
C VAL A 474 11.71 -3.42 -2.02
N VAL A 475 11.73 -3.29 -0.68
CA VAL A 475 12.92 -3.30 0.17
C VAL A 475 12.77 -4.37 1.24
N LEU A 476 13.87 -5.05 1.58
CA LEU A 476 13.99 -5.93 2.73
C LEU A 476 14.79 -5.23 3.85
N ALA A 477 14.30 -5.27 5.08
CA ALA A 477 14.97 -4.72 6.26
C ALA A 477 14.90 -5.69 7.46
N GLU A 478 15.76 -5.52 8.47
CA GLU A 478 15.71 -6.32 9.71
C GLU A 478 14.67 -5.78 10.71
N ALA A 479 13.88 -6.67 11.33
CA ALA A 479 13.01 -6.34 12.49
C ALA A 479 13.83 -6.36 13.80
N ASN A 480 14.87 -5.52 13.85
CA ASN A 480 15.83 -5.38 14.93
C ASN A 480 15.50 -4.14 15.80
N PRO A 481 15.36 -4.25 17.14
CA PRO A 481 15.06 -3.11 18.01
C PRO A 481 16.27 -2.21 18.34
N GLU A 482 17.49 -2.63 18.02
CA GLU A 482 18.72 -1.88 18.32
C GLU A 482 19.03 -0.84 17.25
N SER A 483 18.91 -1.21 15.96
CA SER A 483 19.25 -0.35 14.83
C SER A 483 18.44 -0.66 13.57
N PHE A 484 18.34 0.33 12.69
CA PHE A 484 17.78 0.17 11.35
C PHE A 484 18.83 -0.44 10.39
N ARG A 485 18.43 -1.45 9.62
CA ARG A 485 19.26 -2.04 8.56
C ARG A 485 18.43 -2.41 7.34
N GLU A 486 18.72 -1.78 6.20
CA GLU A 486 18.31 -2.26 4.88
C GLU A 486 19.24 -3.41 4.44
N LEU A 487 18.66 -4.48 3.88
CA LEU A 487 19.34 -5.71 3.48
C LEU A 487 19.36 -5.94 1.97
N GLY A 488 18.36 -5.41 1.27
CA GLY A 488 18.15 -5.69 -0.15
C GLY A 488 17.02 -4.87 -0.75
N ARG A 489 17.06 -4.66 -2.07
CA ARG A 489 16.09 -3.85 -2.79
C ARG A 489 15.90 -4.36 -4.21
N ILE A 490 14.66 -4.33 -4.69
CA ILE A 490 14.29 -4.60 -6.09
C ILE A 490 13.43 -3.47 -6.65
N ALA A 491 13.59 -3.13 -7.93
CA ALA A 491 12.77 -2.17 -8.64
C ALA A 491 11.45 -2.83 -9.09
N ALA A 492 10.59 -3.21 -8.14
CA ALA A 492 9.48 -4.11 -8.39
C ALA A 492 8.41 -3.52 -9.34
N LEU A 493 8.02 -2.27 -9.10
CA LEU A 493 6.92 -1.57 -9.79
C LEU A 493 7.36 -0.18 -10.25
N SER A 494 6.69 0.38 -11.27
CA SER A 494 7.09 1.62 -11.96
C SER A 494 6.17 2.84 -11.74
N SER A 495 5.28 2.80 -10.75
CA SER A 495 4.28 3.85 -10.48
C SER A 495 3.91 3.89 -8.99
N LYS A 496 3.04 4.82 -8.61
CA LYS A 496 2.58 5.07 -7.24
C LYS A 496 1.98 3.79 -6.62
N THR A 497 2.41 3.41 -5.43
CA THR A 497 1.89 2.24 -4.70
C THR A 497 1.39 2.60 -3.32
N TRP A 498 0.09 2.44 -3.10
CA TRP A 498 -0.51 2.38 -1.76
C TRP A 498 -1.13 1.00 -1.45
N ASN A 499 -1.07 0.06 -2.39
CA ASN A 499 -1.47 -1.34 -2.22
C ASN A 499 -0.55 -2.05 -1.21
N HIS A 500 -1.10 -2.84 -0.28
CA HIS A 500 -0.29 -3.63 0.65
C HIS A 500 0.33 -4.85 -0.08
N PRO A 501 1.59 -5.22 0.21
CA PRO A 501 2.22 -6.42 -0.36
C PRO A 501 1.64 -7.70 0.26
N THR A 502 1.45 -8.74 -0.55
CA THR A 502 0.93 -10.04 -0.10
C THR A 502 2.01 -11.11 -0.24
N LEU A 503 2.38 -11.77 0.86
CA LEU A 503 3.39 -12.84 0.88
C LEU A 503 2.73 -14.21 1.11
N ALA A 504 2.40 -14.90 0.01
CA ALA A 504 1.83 -16.25 0.01
C ALA A 504 2.96 -17.29 0.10
N GLY A 505 3.37 -17.63 1.32
CA GLY A 505 4.55 -18.48 1.54
C GLY A 505 5.82 -17.74 1.15
N ARG A 506 6.50 -18.17 0.07
CA ARG A 506 7.64 -17.41 -0.52
C ARG A 506 7.26 -16.52 -1.70
N TYR A 507 6.01 -16.54 -2.14
CA TYR A 507 5.55 -15.82 -3.32
C TYR A 507 5.05 -14.44 -2.92
N LEU A 508 5.78 -13.40 -3.30
CA LEU A 508 5.43 -12.01 -3.04
C LEU A 508 4.64 -11.47 -4.24
N LEU A 509 3.36 -11.16 -4.03
CA LEU A 509 2.51 -10.45 -4.98
C LEU A 509 2.46 -8.96 -4.60
N VAL A 510 2.73 -8.10 -5.57
CA VAL A 510 2.65 -6.63 -5.43
C VAL A 510 2.00 -6.03 -6.67
N ARG A 511 1.32 -4.89 -6.51
CA ARG A 511 0.72 -4.14 -7.63
C ARG A 511 0.72 -2.63 -7.38
N ASN A 512 0.44 -1.87 -8.44
CA ASN A 512 0.18 -0.44 -8.45
C ASN A 512 -1.11 -0.12 -9.25
N ASP A 513 -1.23 1.12 -9.74
CA ASP A 513 -2.33 1.63 -10.59
C ASP A 513 -2.33 1.14 -12.06
N ARG A 514 -1.39 0.26 -12.47
CA ARG A 514 -1.10 -0.08 -13.88
C ARG A 514 -0.66 -1.52 -14.12
N GLU A 515 0.01 -2.13 -13.14
CA GLU A 515 0.62 -3.46 -13.23
C GLU A 515 0.58 -4.21 -11.90
N ALA A 516 0.55 -5.54 -12.00
CA ALA A 516 0.74 -6.50 -10.93
C ALA A 516 1.92 -7.42 -11.27
N VAL A 517 2.67 -7.85 -10.24
CA VAL A 517 3.89 -8.65 -10.37
C VAL A 517 3.94 -9.69 -9.26
N CYS A 518 4.41 -10.90 -9.57
CA CYS A 518 4.79 -11.88 -8.56
C CYS A 518 6.30 -12.17 -8.62
N TYR A 519 6.92 -12.17 -7.44
CA TYR A 519 8.30 -12.62 -7.23
C TYR A 519 8.32 -13.90 -6.40
N GLU A 520 9.10 -14.90 -6.83
CA GLU A 520 9.59 -15.91 -5.91
C GLU A 520 10.73 -15.30 -5.08
N LEU A 521 10.51 -15.15 -3.78
CA LEU A 521 11.55 -14.71 -2.86
C LEU A 521 12.51 -15.87 -2.51
N PRO A 522 13.81 -15.59 -2.33
CA PRO A 522 14.76 -16.59 -1.87
C PRO A 522 14.46 -16.99 -0.42
N VAL A 523 14.75 -18.25 -0.06
CA VAL A 523 14.67 -18.74 1.33
C VAL A 523 16.02 -19.27 1.81
N ALA A 524 16.31 -19.11 3.10
CA ALA A 524 17.50 -19.65 3.73
C ALA A 524 17.53 -21.19 3.65
N GLY A 525 18.73 -21.76 3.53
CA GLY A 525 18.92 -23.22 3.43
C GLY A 525 18.60 -23.84 2.05
N ALA A 526 17.83 -23.18 1.19
CA ALA A 526 17.57 -23.66 -0.18
C ALA A 526 18.83 -23.51 -1.07
N THR A 527 19.69 -24.53 -1.06
CA THR A 527 20.82 -24.64 -2.00
C THR A 527 20.29 -24.69 -3.43
N SER A 528 20.91 -23.95 -4.36
CA SER A 528 20.39 -23.80 -5.74
C SER A 528 20.49 -25.09 -6.56
N ALA A 529 19.47 -25.94 -6.46
CA ALA A 529 19.27 -27.10 -7.33
C ALA A 529 19.06 -26.71 -8.81
N ALA A 530 18.78 -25.43 -9.09
CA ALA A 530 18.70 -24.90 -10.45
C ALA A 530 20.07 -24.92 -11.16
N ASN A 531 21.16 -24.58 -10.46
CA ASN A 531 22.50 -24.51 -11.09
C ASN A 531 23.08 -25.88 -11.46
N GLN A 532 22.68 -26.97 -10.77
CA GLN A 532 23.18 -28.31 -11.09
C GLN A 532 22.57 -28.90 -12.37
N ARG A 533 21.37 -28.45 -12.81
CA ARG A 533 20.71 -28.99 -14.01
C ARG A 533 21.24 -28.44 -15.34
N VAL A 534 22.10 -27.42 -15.31
CA VAL A 534 22.70 -26.81 -16.51
C VAL A 534 23.98 -27.55 -16.96
N PHE A 535 24.73 -28.13 -16.02
CA PHE A 535 26.07 -28.68 -16.30
C PHE A 535 26.13 -30.17 -16.71
N SER A 536 25.02 -30.93 -16.66
CA SER A 536 25.02 -32.37 -17.00
C SER A 536 24.59 -32.71 -18.44
N LYS A 537 24.44 -31.71 -19.32
CA LYS A 537 23.94 -31.89 -20.70
C LYS A 537 24.86 -31.34 -21.80
N GLN A 538 26.18 -31.55 -21.72
CA GLN A 538 27.07 -31.32 -22.88
C GLN A 538 28.42 -32.05 -22.86
N VAL A 539 28.43 -33.38 -23.02
CA VAL A 539 29.46 -34.10 -23.82
C VAL A 539 28.81 -35.31 -24.50
N PHE A 540 28.71 -35.28 -25.83
CA PHE A 540 28.66 -36.48 -26.67
C PHE A 540 29.94 -36.47 -27.52
N PRO A 541 30.74 -37.56 -27.56
CA PRO A 541 31.91 -37.61 -28.41
C PRO A 541 31.51 -37.80 -29.89
N VAL A 542 32.09 -37.00 -30.79
CA VAL A 542 31.93 -37.18 -32.23
C VAL A 542 32.77 -38.38 -32.67
N ILE A 543 32.12 -39.42 -33.19
CA ILE A 543 32.79 -40.53 -33.86
C ILE A 543 32.99 -40.16 -35.33
N LEU A 544 34.24 -40.08 -35.77
CA LEU A 544 34.62 -39.86 -37.16
C LEU A 544 35.45 -41.06 -37.64
N SER A 545 34.99 -41.73 -38.69
CA SER A 545 35.57 -42.98 -39.17
C SER A 545 36.54 -42.76 -40.34
N ALA A 546 37.78 -43.17 -40.15
CA ALA A 546 38.77 -43.41 -41.22
C ALA A 546 39.74 -44.50 -40.74
N ALA A 547 40.19 -45.37 -41.65
CA ALA A 547 40.95 -46.58 -41.29
C ALA A 547 42.30 -46.67 -42.00
N LYS A 548 43.31 -47.27 -41.33
CA LYS A 548 44.12 -48.38 -41.87
C LYS A 548 45.20 -48.91 -40.91
N ASN A 549 45.12 -50.23 -40.68
CA ASN A 549 46.20 -51.20 -40.44
C ASN A 549 47.12 -51.12 -39.19
N PRO A 550 47.77 -52.26 -38.82
CA PRO A 550 48.27 -52.49 -37.46
C PRO A 550 49.78 -52.80 -37.37
N LEU A 551 50.29 -52.97 -36.14
CA LEU A 551 51.27 -53.98 -35.67
C LEU A 551 51.63 -53.73 -34.19
N GLY A 552 52.00 -54.77 -33.41
CA GLY A 552 52.64 -54.60 -32.09
C GLY A 552 51.98 -55.26 -30.85
N HIS A 553 52.24 -56.55 -30.64
CA HIS A 553 52.10 -57.25 -29.34
C HIS A 553 53.42 -57.14 -28.51
N PRO A 554 53.53 -57.65 -27.27
CA PRO A 554 52.67 -57.49 -26.08
C PRO A 554 53.50 -57.28 -24.77
N ARG A 555 52.85 -57.25 -23.58
CA ARG A 555 53.24 -57.92 -22.28
C ARG A 555 52.38 -57.38 -21.11
N LEU A 556 51.72 -58.25 -20.32
CA LEU A 556 52.04 -58.67 -18.92
C LEU A 556 51.94 -57.53 -17.86
N THR A 557 51.37 -57.69 -16.65
CA THR A 557 51.13 -58.93 -15.86
C THR A 557 49.95 -58.81 -14.83
N LYS A 558 49.44 -59.98 -14.38
CA LYS A 558 48.79 -60.37 -13.09
C LYS A 558 48.82 -59.36 -11.90
N ALA A 559 47.91 -59.34 -10.91
CA ALA A 559 46.60 -60.01 -10.58
C ALA A 559 45.91 -59.13 -9.46
N SER A 560 44.84 -59.42 -8.69
CA SER A 560 44.02 -60.59 -8.23
C SER A 560 42.54 -60.11 -8.03
N LEU A 561 41.46 -60.81 -7.65
CA LEU A 561 41.11 -62.01 -6.84
C LEU A 561 41.28 -61.84 -5.30
N LEU A 562 40.34 -62.12 -4.37
CA LEU A 562 38.90 -62.49 -4.37
C LEU A 562 38.25 -62.01 -3.00
N PRO A 563 36.93 -62.21 -2.70
CA PRO A 563 36.16 -61.45 -1.68
C PRO A 563 35.49 -62.32 -0.57
N LEU A 564 34.34 -61.87 -0.03
CA LEU A 564 33.47 -62.50 1.01
C LEU A 564 33.96 -62.25 2.46
N ASP A 565 33.12 -62.19 3.50
CA ASP A 565 31.90 -62.99 3.77
C ASP A 565 30.74 -62.22 4.47
N SER A 566 29.76 -62.95 5.04
CA SER A 566 28.39 -62.53 5.32
C SER A 566 27.75 -63.24 6.53
N SER A 567 27.11 -62.48 7.43
CA SER A 567 26.19 -62.99 8.47
C SER A 567 25.37 -61.81 9.02
N ARG A 568 24.02 -61.75 8.92
CA ARG A 568 22.94 -62.59 9.48
C ARG A 568 22.59 -62.29 10.95
N ARG A 569 21.35 -61.80 11.15
CA ARG A 569 20.44 -62.07 12.30
C ARG A 569 20.86 -61.54 13.69
N SER A 570 19.95 -61.33 14.66
CA SER A 570 18.48 -61.08 14.63
C SER A 570 18.02 -60.62 16.01
N ASP A 571 16.91 -59.87 16.04
CA ASP A 571 15.82 -59.83 17.04
C ASP A 571 16.14 -60.00 18.55
N ASP A 572 15.95 -58.93 19.33
CA ASP A 572 15.25 -58.85 20.65
C ASP A 572 15.71 -57.59 21.47
N ASN A 573 15.02 -57.06 22.50
CA ASN A 573 13.59 -56.86 22.76
C ASN A 573 13.44 -56.00 24.04
N GLN A 574 12.53 -55.01 24.07
CA GLN A 574 12.19 -54.17 25.25
C GLN A 574 13.38 -53.30 25.79
N VAL A 575 13.18 -52.20 26.53
CA VAL A 575 11.97 -51.53 27.04
C VAL A 575 11.86 -50.12 26.45
#